data_AF-A0A356K6H8-F1
#
_entry.id   AF-A0A356K6H8-F1
#
_cell.length_a   1.000
_cell.length_b   1.000
_cell.length_c   1.000
_cell.angle_alpha   90.00
_cell.angle_beta   90.00
_cell.angle_gamma   90.00
#
_symmetry.space_group_name_H-M   'P 1'
#
loop_
_entity.id
_entity.type
_entity.pdbx_description
1 polymer ?
#
loop_
_entity_poly.entity_id
_entity_poly.type
_entity_poly.pdbx_seq_one_letter_code
_entity_poly.pdbx_strand_id
1 'polypeptide(L)'
;MQAVTDLRVVAEYDLAGDQPEAIAGLLEGLTSGLAQQTLLGVTGSGKTFTIANVIESVQRPTLVLAPNKTLAAQLYGEFREYFPENAVEYFVSYYDYYQPEAYVPSSDTYIEKDASINAHIEQMRLSATKALLERRDTVIVASVSAIYGLGDPQSYLQMVLHLDRGDRIDQRYVLMRLAELQYTRNDMAFERGTYRVRGDVIDIFPAESEREGVRIELLDDEIENLSTFDPLTGEVSNRVPRYTVFPKTHYVTPREKILSVLDEIKEELKERLAVLKSNDKLVEAQRLEQRTRYDLEMIKELGY
;
A
#
# COMPACT_ATOMS: atom_id res chain seq x y z
N MET A 1 -22.33 1.30 6.39
CA MET A 1 -21.33 0.72 7.30
C MET A 1 -21.36 -0.77 7.05
N GLN A 2 -20.35 -1.34 6.39
CA GLN A 2 -20.25 -2.80 6.31
C GLN A 2 -20.24 -3.35 7.74
N ALA A 3 -20.88 -4.50 7.96
CA ALA A 3 -20.85 -5.16 9.27
C ALA A 3 -19.37 -5.29 9.70
N VAL A 4 -19.04 -4.79 10.89
CA VAL A 4 -17.71 -5.04 11.46
C VAL A 4 -17.62 -6.54 11.60
N THR A 5 -16.80 -7.15 10.76
CA THR A 5 -16.54 -8.59 10.81
C THR A 5 -15.56 -8.77 11.96
N ASP A 6 -15.86 -9.69 12.87
CA ASP A 6 -14.95 -10.01 13.96
C ASP A 6 -13.81 -10.90 13.43
N LEU A 7 -12.61 -10.75 13.98
CA LEU A 7 -11.49 -11.67 13.75
C LEU A 7 -11.89 -13.06 14.26
N ARG A 8 -11.85 -14.07 13.40
CA ARG A 8 -12.30 -15.42 13.75
C ARG A 8 -11.31 -16.47 13.31
N VAL A 9 -10.83 -17.26 14.27
CA VAL A 9 -9.95 -18.39 14.00
C VAL A 9 -10.77 -19.58 13.50
N VAL A 10 -10.29 -20.19 12.42
CA VAL A 10 -10.77 -21.48 11.90
C VAL A 10 -9.63 -22.48 12.00
N ALA A 11 -9.84 -23.55 12.74
CA ALA A 11 -8.89 -24.65 12.88
C ALA A 11 -9.64 -25.96 13.12
N GLU A 12 -9.07 -27.08 12.66
CA GLU A 12 -9.62 -28.44 12.85
C GLU A 12 -9.21 -29.07 14.21
N TYR A 13 -8.50 -28.31 15.04
CA TYR A 13 -7.93 -28.77 16.30
C TYR A 13 -8.09 -27.72 17.40
N ASP A 14 -8.22 -28.18 18.63
CA ASP A 14 -8.32 -27.34 19.81
C ASP A 14 -6.94 -26.96 20.37
N LEU A 15 -6.93 -25.99 21.28
CA LEU A 15 -5.76 -25.64 22.08
C LEU A 15 -5.27 -26.86 22.88
N ALA A 16 -3.96 -27.09 22.88
CA ALA A 16 -3.35 -28.23 23.58
C ALA A 16 -2.08 -27.84 24.35
N GLY A 17 -1.68 -28.69 25.30
CA GLY A 17 -0.48 -28.47 26.13
C GLY A 17 -0.55 -27.13 26.88
N ASP A 18 0.53 -26.36 26.81
CA ASP A 18 0.68 -25.09 27.54
C ASP A 18 0.00 -23.90 26.83
N GLN A 19 -0.63 -24.12 25.66
CA GLN A 19 -1.23 -23.04 24.87
C GLN A 19 -2.36 -22.30 25.61
N PRO A 20 -3.31 -22.97 26.30
CA PRO A 20 -4.37 -22.26 27.03
C PRO A 20 -3.83 -21.32 28.12
N GLU A 21 -2.81 -21.77 28.87
CA GLU A 21 -2.18 -20.97 29.92
C GLU A 21 -1.40 -19.79 29.33
N ALA A 22 -0.64 -20.01 28.25
CA ALA A 22 0.08 -18.96 27.56
C ALA A 22 -0.85 -17.87 27.00
N ILE A 23 -1.98 -18.26 26.41
CA ILE A 23 -3.00 -17.32 25.91
C ILE A 23 -3.59 -16.52 27.08
N ALA A 24 -4.00 -17.19 28.15
CA ALA A 24 -4.58 -16.53 29.32
C ALA A 24 -3.62 -15.48 29.91
N GLY A 25 -2.34 -15.80 30.06
CA GLY A 25 -1.33 -14.88 30.56
C GLY A 25 -1.11 -13.66 29.65
N LEU A 26 -1.08 -13.87 28.32
CA LEU A 26 -0.96 -12.77 27.36
C LEU A 26 -2.19 -11.84 27.38
N LEU A 27 -3.39 -12.41 27.51
CA LEU A 27 -4.65 -11.65 27.59
C LEU A 27 -4.76 -10.87 28.91
N GLU A 28 -4.35 -11.46 30.02
CA GLU A 28 -4.28 -10.76 31.32
C GLU A 28 -3.32 -9.56 31.23
N GLY A 29 -2.14 -9.76 30.65
CA GLY A 29 -1.17 -8.68 30.47
C GLY A 29 -1.67 -7.55 29.58
N LEU A 30 -2.38 -7.87 28.48
CA LEU A 30 -2.99 -6.86 27.63
C LEU A 30 -4.09 -6.08 28.37
N THR A 31 -4.93 -6.79 29.12
CA THR A 31 -6.03 -6.18 29.91
C THR A 31 -5.48 -5.30 31.04
N SER A 32 -4.33 -5.67 31.60
CA SER A 32 -3.61 -4.93 32.64
C SER A 32 -2.86 -3.71 32.10
N GLY A 33 -2.85 -3.49 30.77
CA GLY A 33 -2.20 -2.36 30.13
C GLY A 33 -0.69 -2.51 29.93
N LEU A 34 -0.16 -3.75 29.94
CA LEU A 34 1.25 -3.98 29.66
C LEU A 34 1.59 -3.60 28.21
N ALA A 35 2.56 -2.71 28.05
CA ALA A 35 3.04 -2.29 26.73
C ALA A 35 3.92 -3.36 26.04
N GLN A 36 4.57 -4.23 26.82
CA GLN A 36 5.52 -5.23 26.33
C GLN A 36 5.31 -6.56 27.05
N GLN A 37 5.26 -7.64 26.29
CA GLN A 37 5.14 -9.01 26.78
C GLN A 37 5.97 -9.94 25.90
N THR A 38 6.43 -11.06 26.46
CA THR A 38 7.28 -12.04 25.76
C THR A 38 6.68 -13.43 25.88
N LEU A 39 6.32 -14.03 24.74
CA LEU A 39 5.95 -15.44 24.66
C LEU A 39 7.21 -16.31 24.48
N LEU A 40 7.67 -16.94 25.55
CA LEU A 40 8.81 -17.87 25.50
C LEU A 40 8.36 -19.27 25.05
N GLY A 41 8.15 -19.46 23.75
CA GLY A 41 7.71 -20.73 23.18
C GLY A 41 8.83 -21.53 22.52
N VAL A 42 8.98 -22.81 22.90
CA VAL A 42 9.91 -23.75 22.24
C VAL A 42 9.57 -23.95 20.76
N THR A 43 10.53 -24.42 19.96
CA THR A 43 10.27 -24.74 18.54
C THR A 43 9.25 -25.88 18.45
N GLY A 44 8.27 -25.74 17.54
CA GLY A 44 7.22 -26.73 17.36
C GLY A 44 6.03 -26.64 18.33
N SER A 45 6.01 -25.68 19.26
CA SER A 45 4.91 -25.53 20.23
C SER A 45 3.63 -24.88 19.68
N GLY A 46 3.55 -24.61 18.38
CA GLY A 46 2.39 -23.95 17.77
C GLY A 46 2.25 -22.46 18.11
N LYS A 47 3.37 -21.71 18.17
CA LYS A 47 3.37 -20.27 18.52
C LYS A 47 2.41 -19.42 17.67
N THR A 48 2.33 -19.67 16.37
CA THR A 48 1.42 -18.91 15.48
C THR A 48 -0.03 -19.13 15.88
N PHE A 49 -0.42 -20.36 16.18
CA PHE A 49 -1.78 -20.68 16.64
C PHE A 49 -2.09 -20.04 18.00
N THR A 50 -1.14 -20.03 18.94
CA THR A 50 -1.26 -19.30 20.21
C THR A 50 -1.54 -17.82 19.96
N ILE A 51 -0.76 -17.17 19.08
CA ILE A 51 -0.94 -15.75 18.75
C ILE A 51 -2.23 -15.49 17.98
N ALA A 52 -2.65 -16.38 17.08
CA ALA A 52 -3.93 -16.26 16.38
C ALA A 52 -5.12 -16.23 17.36
N ASN A 53 -5.13 -17.12 18.35
CA ASN A 53 -6.15 -17.13 19.40
C ASN A 53 -6.11 -15.85 20.27
N VAL A 54 -4.93 -15.31 20.55
CA VAL A 54 -4.81 -14.00 21.23
C VAL A 54 -5.41 -12.89 20.36
N ILE A 55 -5.12 -12.87 19.06
CA ILE A 55 -5.65 -11.88 18.09
C ILE A 55 -7.18 -11.93 18.02
N GLU A 56 -7.77 -13.12 17.89
CA GLU A 56 -9.23 -13.31 17.95
C GLU A 56 -9.81 -12.89 19.29
N SER A 57 -9.16 -13.20 20.42
CA SER A 57 -9.68 -12.81 21.72
C SER A 57 -9.71 -11.29 21.93
N VAL A 58 -8.73 -10.57 21.39
CA VAL A 58 -8.59 -9.11 21.62
C VAL A 58 -9.32 -8.26 20.59
N GLN A 59 -9.66 -8.81 19.42
CA GLN A 59 -10.38 -8.11 18.34
C GLN A 59 -9.71 -6.78 17.93
N ARG A 60 -8.39 -6.80 17.72
CA ARG A 60 -7.59 -5.62 17.35
C ARG A 60 -6.83 -5.86 16.04
N PRO A 61 -6.77 -4.86 15.13
CA PRO A 61 -5.85 -4.91 14.00
C PRO A 61 -4.43 -5.18 14.50
N THR A 62 -3.76 -6.14 13.88
CA THR A 62 -2.48 -6.66 14.37
C THR A 62 -1.42 -6.61 13.28
N LEU A 63 -0.24 -6.09 13.63
CA LEU A 63 0.95 -6.10 12.78
C LEU A 63 1.92 -7.16 13.30
N VAL A 64 2.22 -8.16 12.49
CA VAL A 64 3.19 -9.22 12.76
C VAL A 64 4.48 -8.90 12.01
N LEU A 65 5.55 -8.58 12.74
CA LEU A 65 6.85 -8.27 12.16
C LEU A 65 7.73 -9.52 12.08
N ALA A 66 8.19 -9.83 10.86
CA ALA A 66 9.13 -10.90 10.59
C ALA A 66 10.49 -10.34 10.12
N PRO A 67 11.62 -10.95 10.53
CA PRO A 67 12.97 -10.47 10.20
C PRO A 67 13.37 -10.68 8.73
N ASN A 68 12.68 -11.55 8.00
CA ASN A 68 13.00 -11.86 6.60
C ASN A 68 11.74 -12.22 5.79
N LYS A 69 11.84 -12.14 4.45
CA LYS A 69 10.72 -12.41 3.53
C LYS A 69 10.21 -13.85 3.62
N THR A 70 11.09 -14.82 3.86
CA THR A 70 10.74 -16.24 3.95
C THR A 70 9.81 -16.53 5.12
N LEU A 71 10.20 -16.12 6.33
CA LEU A 71 9.37 -16.27 7.52
C LEU A 71 8.09 -15.43 7.43
N ALA A 72 8.17 -14.23 6.83
CA ALA A 72 6.98 -13.43 6.58
C ALA A 72 5.98 -14.17 5.68
N ALA A 73 6.44 -14.83 4.61
CA ALA A 73 5.57 -15.58 3.71
C ALA A 73 4.96 -16.81 4.39
N GLN A 74 5.73 -17.52 5.22
CA GLN A 74 5.23 -18.63 6.03
C GLN A 74 4.12 -18.19 6.98
N LEU A 75 4.38 -17.14 7.77
CA LEU A 75 3.39 -16.59 8.69
C LEU A 75 2.15 -16.06 7.96
N TYR A 76 2.32 -15.42 6.80
CA TYR A 76 1.20 -14.98 5.97
C TYR A 76 0.32 -16.16 5.53
N GLY A 77 0.93 -17.27 5.09
CA GLY A 77 0.21 -18.50 4.76
C GLY A 77 -0.55 -19.07 5.96
N GLU A 78 0.14 -19.23 7.11
CA GLU A 78 -0.48 -19.74 8.34
C GLU A 78 -1.64 -18.85 8.82
N PHE A 79 -1.46 -17.53 8.84
CA PHE A 79 -2.54 -16.61 9.24
C PHE A 79 -3.70 -16.60 8.24
N ARG A 80 -3.46 -16.77 6.93
CA ARG A 80 -4.53 -16.91 5.93
C ARG A 80 -5.35 -18.18 6.14
N GLU A 81 -4.72 -19.26 6.59
CA GLU A 81 -5.42 -20.50 6.96
C GLU A 81 -6.23 -20.33 8.24
N TYR A 82 -5.68 -19.65 9.26
CA TYR A 82 -6.40 -19.40 10.51
C TYR A 82 -7.54 -18.38 10.37
N PHE A 83 -7.40 -17.38 9.51
CA PHE A 83 -8.37 -16.29 9.36
C PHE A 83 -8.89 -16.18 7.91
N PRO A 84 -9.58 -17.22 7.39
CA PRO A 84 -9.97 -17.27 5.98
C PRO A 84 -11.06 -16.24 5.60
N GLU A 85 -11.80 -15.73 6.59
CA GLU A 85 -12.88 -14.76 6.41
C GLU A 85 -12.46 -13.31 6.72
N ASN A 86 -11.23 -13.09 7.20
CA ASN A 86 -10.72 -11.76 7.59
C ASN A 86 -9.63 -11.26 6.64
N ALA A 87 -9.26 -9.98 6.79
CA ALA A 87 -8.23 -9.35 5.98
C ALA A 87 -6.83 -9.70 6.50
N VAL A 88 -6.28 -10.83 6.03
CA VAL A 88 -4.87 -11.16 6.23
C VAL A 88 -4.06 -10.67 5.05
N GLU A 89 -3.10 -9.80 5.31
CA GLU A 89 -2.41 -8.99 4.30
C GLU A 89 -0.89 -9.13 4.42
N TYR A 90 -0.19 -8.85 3.32
CA TYR A 90 1.27 -9.02 3.22
C TYR A 90 1.98 -7.72 2.87
N PHE A 91 2.94 -7.32 3.70
CA PHE A 91 3.64 -6.03 3.55
C PHE A 91 5.15 -6.15 3.65
N VAL A 92 5.80 -6.45 2.53
CA VAL A 92 7.27 -6.52 2.43
C VAL A 92 7.79 -5.62 1.32
N SER A 93 9.11 -5.53 1.16
CA SER A 93 9.70 -4.85 0.01
C SER A 93 9.23 -5.49 -1.29
N TYR A 94 8.55 -4.69 -2.10
CA TYR A 94 8.18 -4.91 -3.49
C TYR A 94 9.34 -4.94 -4.48
N TYR A 95 10.58 -4.71 -4.06
CA TYR A 95 11.72 -4.91 -4.93
C TYR A 95 12.16 -6.38 -4.96
N ASP A 96 12.25 -6.96 -6.16
CA ASP A 96 12.92 -8.24 -6.40
C ASP A 96 14.44 -8.06 -6.37
N TYR A 97 14.90 -6.94 -6.94
CA TYR A 97 16.28 -6.47 -6.90
C TYR A 97 16.31 -4.99 -6.57
N TYR A 98 17.25 -4.57 -5.72
CA TYR A 98 17.43 -3.17 -5.35
C TYR A 98 18.91 -2.87 -5.11
N GLN A 99 19.44 -1.95 -5.90
CA GLN A 99 20.72 -1.30 -5.69
C GLN A 99 20.47 0.16 -5.28
N PRO A 100 20.87 0.57 -4.07
CA PRO A 100 20.76 1.97 -3.68
C PRO A 100 21.75 2.82 -4.48
N GLU A 101 21.38 4.09 -4.68
CA GLU A 101 22.34 5.11 -5.10
C GLU A 101 23.42 5.24 -4.01
N ALA A 102 24.69 5.21 -4.42
CA ALA A 102 25.81 5.31 -3.50
C ALA A 102 27.02 5.96 -4.17
N TYR A 103 27.86 6.58 -3.35
CA TYR A 103 29.17 7.08 -3.77
C TYR A 103 30.24 6.45 -2.89
N VAL A 104 31.26 5.85 -3.52
CA VAL A 104 32.37 5.17 -2.85
C VAL A 104 33.61 6.07 -2.93
N PRO A 105 33.99 6.78 -1.84
CA PRO A 105 35.04 7.79 -1.91
C PRO A 105 36.43 7.22 -2.20
N SER A 106 36.71 6.00 -1.76
CA SER A 106 38.02 5.35 -1.95
C SER A 106 38.36 5.06 -3.41
N SER A 107 37.35 4.88 -4.26
CA SER A 107 37.50 4.60 -5.69
C SER A 107 36.90 5.68 -6.59
N ASP A 108 36.46 6.80 -6.02
CA ASP A 108 35.73 7.89 -6.72
C ASP A 108 34.64 7.32 -7.65
N THR A 109 33.88 6.35 -7.16
CA THR A 109 32.89 5.62 -7.96
C THR A 109 31.49 6.00 -7.52
N TYR A 110 30.70 6.49 -8.46
CA TYR A 110 29.27 6.68 -8.29
C TYR A 110 28.53 5.45 -8.80
N ILE A 111 27.63 4.92 -7.98
CA ILE A 111 26.80 3.75 -8.26
C ILE A 111 25.37 4.26 -8.42
N GLU A 112 24.82 4.11 -9.62
CA GLU A 112 23.45 4.48 -9.91
C GLU A 112 22.44 3.58 -9.18
N LYS A 113 21.31 4.17 -8.82
CA LYS A 113 20.15 3.40 -8.37
C LYS A 113 19.68 2.52 -9.51
N ASP A 114 19.52 1.23 -9.22
CA ASP A 114 18.89 0.28 -10.13
C ASP A 114 17.95 -0.61 -9.32
N ALA A 115 16.77 -0.92 -9.88
CA ALA A 115 15.76 -1.65 -9.15
C ALA A 115 14.78 -2.36 -10.09
N SER A 116 14.31 -3.52 -9.65
CA SER A 116 13.22 -4.26 -10.29
C SER A 116 12.06 -4.39 -9.31
N ILE A 117 10.88 -3.96 -9.74
CA ILE A 117 9.65 -3.98 -8.94
C ILE A 117 8.84 -5.22 -9.27
N ASN A 118 8.39 -5.90 -8.22
CA ASN A 118 7.43 -6.99 -8.28
C ASN A 118 6.01 -6.45 -8.16
N ALA A 119 5.30 -6.39 -9.28
CA ALA A 119 3.94 -5.84 -9.34
C ALA A 119 2.94 -6.58 -8.43
N HIS A 120 3.14 -7.89 -8.19
CA HIS A 120 2.27 -8.64 -7.29
C HIS A 120 2.45 -8.21 -5.84
N ILE A 121 3.71 -8.06 -5.39
CA ILE A 121 4.00 -7.58 -4.03
C ILE A 121 3.57 -6.11 -3.87
N GLU A 122 3.73 -5.27 -4.90
CA GLU A 122 3.22 -3.91 -4.89
C GLU A 122 1.71 -3.87 -4.64
N GLN A 123 0.94 -4.70 -5.35
CA GLN A 123 -0.49 -4.82 -5.09
C GLN A 123 -0.77 -5.28 -3.65
N MET A 124 -0.08 -6.32 -3.17
CA MET A 124 -0.32 -6.81 -1.79
C MET A 124 -0.07 -5.70 -0.75
N ARG A 125 0.90 -4.81 -0.99
CA ARG A 125 1.13 -3.65 -0.11
C ARG A 125 -0.01 -2.64 -0.17
N LEU A 126 -0.54 -2.36 -1.37
CA LEU A 126 -1.69 -1.46 -1.53
C LEU A 126 -2.93 -2.05 -0.85
N SER A 127 -3.15 -3.36 -1.00
CA SER A 127 -4.21 -4.14 -0.33
C SER A 127 -4.10 -4.02 1.19
N ALA A 128 -2.89 -4.22 1.75
CA ALA A 128 -2.64 -4.10 3.18
C ALA A 128 -3.01 -2.71 3.74
N THR A 129 -2.62 -1.64 3.03
CA THR A 129 -2.98 -0.28 3.44
C THR A 129 -4.46 0.03 3.31
N LYS A 130 -5.13 -0.47 2.26
CA LYS A 130 -6.58 -0.35 2.10
C LYS A 130 -7.31 -1.07 3.22
N ALA A 131 -6.92 -2.31 3.53
CA ALA A 131 -7.54 -3.11 4.58
C ALA A 131 -7.49 -2.41 5.95
N LEU A 132 -6.40 -1.72 6.30
CA LEU A 132 -6.33 -0.92 7.53
C LEU A 132 -7.29 0.28 7.55
N LEU A 133 -7.59 0.85 6.38
CA LEU A 133 -8.45 2.02 6.25
C LEU A 133 -9.94 1.63 6.24
N GLU A 134 -10.27 0.47 5.68
CA GLU A 134 -11.67 0.03 5.49
C GLU A 134 -12.16 -0.92 6.58
N ARG A 135 -11.26 -1.69 7.21
CA ARG A 135 -11.62 -2.82 8.08
C ARG A 135 -10.87 -2.81 9.40
N ARG A 136 -11.51 -3.36 10.44
CA ARG A 136 -10.90 -3.55 11.77
C ARG A 136 -10.35 -4.96 11.98
N ASP A 137 -10.83 -5.93 11.21
CA ASP A 137 -10.38 -7.32 11.24
C ASP A 137 -9.18 -7.57 10.33
N THR A 138 -8.11 -6.82 10.57
CA THR A 138 -6.93 -6.81 9.69
C THR A 138 -5.70 -7.35 10.42
N VAL A 139 -5.07 -8.36 9.85
CA VAL A 139 -3.78 -8.90 10.29
C VAL A 139 -2.76 -8.68 9.17
N ILE A 140 -1.76 -7.83 9.41
CA ILE A 140 -0.69 -7.60 8.44
C ILE A 140 0.54 -8.37 8.86
N VAL A 141 1.06 -9.22 7.98
CA VAL A 141 2.39 -9.80 8.12
C VAL A 141 3.38 -8.98 7.31
N ALA A 142 4.36 -8.38 8.01
CA ALA A 142 5.28 -7.43 7.41
C ALA A 142 6.74 -7.73 7.71
N SER A 143 7.63 -7.24 6.85
CA SER A 143 9.06 -7.15 7.16
C SER A 143 9.41 -5.79 7.76
N VAL A 144 10.70 -5.51 7.94
CA VAL A 144 11.22 -4.16 8.23
C VAL A 144 10.76 -3.10 7.21
N SER A 145 10.17 -3.47 6.09
CA SER A 145 9.51 -2.49 5.21
C SER A 145 8.43 -1.67 5.92
N ALA A 146 7.83 -2.15 7.01
CA ALA A 146 6.82 -1.42 7.78
C ALA A 146 7.35 -0.16 8.47
N ILE A 147 8.68 -0.01 8.62
CA ILE A 147 9.30 1.18 9.21
C ILE A 147 9.86 2.16 8.17
N TYR A 148 9.72 1.86 6.87
CA TYR A 148 10.10 2.77 5.79
C TYR A 148 8.97 3.76 5.48
N GLY A 149 9.35 4.94 4.99
CA GLY A 149 8.40 6.01 4.68
C GLY A 149 7.36 5.61 3.63
N LEU A 150 6.11 5.90 3.93
CA LEU A 150 4.99 5.95 2.98
C LEU A 150 4.52 7.41 2.85
N GLY A 151 3.67 7.70 1.87
CA GLY A 151 2.98 8.98 1.81
C GLY A 151 2.12 9.22 3.04
N ASP A 152 1.83 10.50 3.29
CA ASP A 152 0.95 10.92 4.38
C ASP A 152 -0.45 10.27 4.22
N PRO A 153 -0.97 9.57 5.25
CA PRO A 153 -2.26 8.90 5.15
C PRO A 153 -3.43 9.83 4.84
N GLN A 154 -3.39 11.08 5.32
CA GLN A 154 -4.45 12.04 5.02
C GLN A 154 -4.43 12.46 3.55
N SER A 155 -3.24 12.73 3.01
CA SER A 155 -3.05 13.02 1.58
C SER A 155 -3.52 11.85 0.73
N TYR A 156 -3.20 10.61 1.13
CA TYR A 156 -3.65 9.40 0.43
C TYR A 156 -5.19 9.27 0.43
N LEU A 157 -5.83 9.51 1.57
CA LEU A 157 -7.30 9.48 1.72
C LEU A 157 -8.01 10.61 0.95
N GLN A 158 -7.42 11.81 0.85
CA GLN A 158 -8.00 12.90 0.08
C GLN A 158 -8.00 12.64 -1.44
N MET A 159 -7.11 11.77 -1.90
CA MET A 159 -6.97 11.48 -3.32
C MET A 159 -7.98 10.44 -3.81
N VAL A 160 -8.58 9.62 -2.94
CA VAL A 160 -9.48 8.53 -3.36
C VAL A 160 -10.65 9.03 -4.21
N LEU A 161 -11.15 8.16 -5.08
CA LEU A 161 -12.34 8.42 -5.89
C LEU A 161 -13.50 7.61 -5.34
N HIS A 162 -14.48 8.30 -4.76
CA HIS A 162 -15.73 7.70 -4.32
C HIS A 162 -16.74 7.65 -5.46
N LEU A 163 -17.39 6.51 -5.60
CA LEU A 163 -18.43 6.26 -6.59
C LEU A 163 -19.66 5.74 -5.87
N ASP A 164 -20.81 6.37 -6.07
CA ASP A 164 -22.12 5.93 -5.56
C ASP A 164 -23.11 5.83 -6.72
N ARG A 165 -23.91 4.78 -6.72
CA ARG A 165 -24.94 4.59 -7.74
C ARG A 165 -26.02 5.66 -7.56
N GLY A 166 -26.36 6.35 -8.64
CA GLY A 166 -27.27 7.50 -8.67
C GLY A 166 -26.59 8.85 -8.50
N ASP A 167 -25.26 8.89 -8.28
CA ASP A 167 -24.53 10.15 -8.29
C ASP A 167 -24.45 10.71 -9.72
N ARG A 168 -24.61 12.03 -9.83
CA ARG A 168 -24.35 12.75 -11.07
C ARG A 168 -22.87 13.04 -11.22
N ILE A 169 -22.23 12.41 -12.20
CA ILE A 169 -20.81 12.53 -12.46
C ILE A 169 -20.53 12.56 -13.96
N ASP A 170 -19.76 13.56 -14.39
CA ASP A 170 -19.31 13.65 -15.78
C ASP A 170 -18.21 12.61 -16.05
N GLN A 171 -18.27 11.95 -17.21
CA GLN A 171 -17.28 10.94 -17.59
C GLN A 171 -15.85 11.50 -17.56
N ARG A 172 -15.62 12.71 -18.08
CA ARG A 172 -14.28 13.31 -18.15
C ARG A 172 -13.75 13.62 -16.77
N TYR A 173 -14.60 13.99 -15.82
CA TYR A 173 -14.22 14.12 -14.42
C TYR A 173 -13.69 12.81 -13.84
N VAL A 174 -14.39 11.68 -14.08
CA VAL A 174 -13.90 10.35 -13.64
C VAL A 174 -12.54 10.03 -14.24
N LEU A 175 -12.35 10.25 -15.55
CA LEU A 175 -11.07 9.96 -16.21
C LEU A 175 -9.93 10.85 -15.70
N MET A 176 -10.21 12.14 -15.45
CA MET A 176 -9.25 13.08 -14.86
C MET A 176 -8.85 12.62 -13.45
N ARG A 177 -9.81 12.24 -12.61
CA ARG A 177 -9.54 11.71 -11.25
C ARG A 177 -8.74 10.43 -11.29
N LEU A 178 -9.00 9.51 -12.22
CA LEU A 178 -8.20 8.30 -12.39
C LEU A 178 -6.75 8.61 -12.78
N ALA A 179 -6.54 9.60 -13.66
CA ALA A 179 -5.18 10.06 -13.99
C ALA A 179 -4.47 10.68 -12.77
N GLU A 180 -5.16 11.48 -11.96
CA GLU A 180 -4.63 12.02 -10.70
C GLU A 180 -4.29 10.91 -9.67
N LEU A 181 -5.04 9.80 -9.70
CA LEU A 181 -4.78 8.57 -8.95
C LEU A 181 -3.65 7.72 -9.54
N GLN A 182 -2.97 8.20 -10.58
CA GLN A 182 -1.87 7.53 -11.30
C GLN A 182 -2.29 6.28 -12.08
N TYR A 183 -3.57 6.16 -12.43
CA TYR A 183 -4.03 5.10 -13.34
C TYR A 183 -3.76 5.47 -14.79
N THR A 184 -3.42 4.47 -15.59
CA THR A 184 -3.14 4.64 -17.01
C THR A 184 -4.29 4.14 -17.86
N ARG A 185 -4.71 4.90 -18.86
CA ARG A 185 -5.69 4.42 -19.84
C ARG A 185 -5.05 3.34 -20.72
N ASN A 186 -5.66 2.15 -20.78
CA ASN A 186 -5.22 1.09 -21.67
C ASN A 186 -6.43 0.28 -22.19
N ASP A 187 -6.85 0.60 -23.42
CA ASP A 187 -8.01 -0.05 -24.04
C ASP A 187 -7.67 -1.45 -24.60
N MET A 188 -6.37 -1.78 -24.76
CA MET A 188 -5.89 -3.05 -25.33
C MET A 188 -5.55 -4.10 -24.26
N ALA A 189 -4.68 -3.74 -23.31
CA ALA A 189 -4.24 -4.61 -22.22
C ALA A 189 -4.81 -4.11 -20.89
N PHE A 190 -5.81 -4.82 -20.38
CA PHE A 190 -6.50 -4.44 -19.15
C PHE A 190 -5.82 -5.08 -17.94
N GLU A 191 -4.85 -4.37 -17.39
CA GLU A 191 -4.00 -4.79 -16.28
C GLU A 191 -4.26 -3.95 -15.02
N ARG A 192 -3.75 -4.37 -13.87
CA ARG A 192 -3.92 -3.63 -12.61
C ARG A 192 -3.34 -2.21 -12.71
N GLY A 193 -4.04 -1.25 -12.11
CA GLY A 193 -3.68 0.16 -12.20
C GLY A 193 -3.97 0.78 -13.57
N THR A 194 -4.84 0.15 -14.37
CA THR A 194 -5.31 0.70 -15.64
C THR A 194 -6.83 0.87 -15.68
N TYR A 195 -7.31 1.67 -16.62
CA TYR A 195 -8.73 1.78 -16.94
C TYR A 195 -8.93 1.79 -18.47
N ARG A 196 -10.13 1.45 -18.91
CA ARG A 196 -10.55 1.51 -20.32
C ARG A 196 -11.95 2.10 -20.45
N VAL A 197 -12.25 2.66 -21.61
CA VAL A 197 -13.54 3.32 -21.86
C VAL A 197 -14.19 2.75 -23.12
N ARG A 198 -15.45 2.33 -22.99
CA ARG A 198 -16.25 1.77 -24.09
C ARG A 198 -17.64 2.42 -24.11
N GLY A 199 -17.79 3.51 -24.86
CA GLY A 199 -19.01 4.32 -24.83
C GLY A 199 -19.19 4.93 -23.44
N ASP A 200 -20.32 4.62 -22.81
CA ASP A 200 -20.67 5.12 -21.47
C ASP A 200 -20.20 4.19 -20.33
N VAL A 201 -19.45 3.14 -20.68
CA VAL A 201 -18.89 2.18 -19.73
C VAL A 201 -17.42 2.51 -19.45
N ILE A 202 -17.08 2.67 -18.18
CA ILE A 202 -15.71 2.80 -17.68
C ILE A 202 -15.38 1.54 -16.88
N ASP A 203 -14.40 0.77 -17.35
CA ASP A 203 -13.85 -0.36 -16.61
C ASP A 203 -12.53 0.09 -15.97
N ILE A 204 -12.37 -0.16 -14.66
CA ILE A 204 -11.16 0.14 -13.89
C ILE A 204 -10.66 -1.18 -13.31
N PHE A 205 -9.35 -1.44 -13.37
CA PHE A 205 -8.73 -2.52 -12.62
C PHE A 205 -7.96 -1.90 -11.45
N PRO A 206 -8.55 -1.85 -10.23
CA PRO A 206 -7.93 -1.23 -9.07
C PRO A 206 -6.55 -1.82 -8.79
N ALA A 207 -5.58 -0.96 -8.47
CA ALA A 207 -4.19 -1.36 -8.28
C ALA A 207 -4.01 -2.30 -7.07
N GLU A 208 -4.88 -2.15 -6.07
CA GLU A 208 -4.89 -2.95 -4.86
C GLU A 208 -5.72 -4.23 -4.96
N SER A 209 -6.51 -4.41 -6.03
CA SER A 209 -7.39 -5.56 -6.19
C SER A 209 -6.62 -6.81 -6.61
N GLU A 210 -6.93 -7.95 -5.98
CA GLU A 210 -6.35 -9.25 -6.39
C GLU A 210 -6.98 -9.76 -7.69
N ARG A 211 -8.30 -9.64 -7.86
CA ARG A 211 -9.00 -10.32 -8.97
C ARG A 211 -10.17 -9.57 -9.54
N GLU A 212 -10.67 -8.54 -8.88
CA GLU A 212 -11.89 -7.87 -9.32
C GLU A 212 -11.58 -6.54 -10.00
N GLY A 213 -12.13 -6.35 -11.18
CA GLY A 213 -12.30 -5.05 -11.80
C GLY A 213 -13.60 -4.39 -11.33
N VAL A 214 -13.72 -3.10 -11.60
CA VAL A 214 -14.90 -2.28 -11.30
C VAL A 214 -15.42 -1.70 -12.59
N ARG A 215 -16.71 -1.90 -12.83
CA ARG A 215 -17.42 -1.33 -13.98
C ARG A 215 -18.37 -0.24 -13.52
N ILE A 216 -18.24 0.92 -14.16
CA ILE A 216 -19.11 2.07 -14.02
C ILE A 216 -19.91 2.18 -15.33
N GLU A 217 -21.23 2.12 -15.24
CA GLU A 217 -22.13 2.36 -16.37
C GLU A 217 -22.80 3.72 -16.15
N LEU A 218 -22.57 4.65 -17.07
CA LEU A 218 -23.13 5.99 -17.03
C LEU A 218 -24.36 6.09 -17.96
N LEU A 219 -25.35 6.88 -17.55
CA LEU A 219 -26.48 7.29 -18.38
C LEU A 219 -26.79 8.75 -18.07
N ASP A 220 -26.76 9.63 -19.08
CA ASP A 220 -27.05 11.08 -18.94
C ASP A 220 -26.31 11.76 -17.75
N ASP A 221 -24.99 11.53 -17.64
CA ASP A 221 -24.12 12.01 -16.55
C ASP A 221 -24.52 11.51 -15.15
N GLU A 222 -25.17 10.35 -15.05
CA GLU A 222 -25.51 9.67 -13.79
C GLU A 222 -24.91 8.25 -13.76
N ILE A 223 -24.39 7.83 -12.61
CA ILE A 223 -23.96 6.44 -12.40
C ILE A 223 -25.19 5.53 -12.29
N GLU A 224 -25.59 4.92 -13.40
CA GLU A 224 -26.74 4.01 -13.45
C GLU A 224 -26.44 2.68 -12.74
N ASN A 225 -25.27 2.09 -13.00
CA ASN A 225 -24.82 0.88 -12.33
C ASN A 225 -23.35 0.94 -11.92
N LEU A 226 -23.07 0.34 -10.75
CA LEU A 226 -21.73 -0.04 -10.31
C LEU A 226 -21.69 -1.55 -10.09
N SER A 227 -20.65 -2.19 -10.61
CA SER A 227 -20.46 -3.63 -10.43
C SER A 227 -18.99 -4.03 -10.33
N THR A 228 -18.72 -5.10 -9.61
CA THR A 228 -17.43 -5.80 -9.69
C THR A 228 -17.53 -6.92 -10.72
N PHE A 229 -16.43 -7.19 -11.42
CA PHE A 229 -16.38 -8.20 -12.48
C PHE A 229 -14.99 -8.83 -12.56
N ASP A 230 -14.88 -10.02 -13.15
CA ASP A 230 -13.61 -10.67 -13.44
C ASP A 230 -12.95 -10.01 -14.67
N PRO A 231 -11.77 -9.37 -14.54
CA PRO A 231 -11.06 -8.70 -15.65
C PRO A 231 -10.68 -9.62 -16.82
N LEU A 232 -10.52 -10.92 -16.58
CA LEU A 232 -10.13 -11.92 -17.57
C LEU A 232 -11.34 -12.42 -18.37
N THR A 233 -12.44 -12.75 -17.69
CA THR A 233 -13.63 -13.34 -18.35
C THR A 233 -14.68 -12.29 -18.73
N GLY A 234 -14.70 -11.14 -18.04
CA GLY A 234 -15.73 -10.12 -18.16
C GLY A 234 -17.03 -10.45 -17.41
N GLU A 235 -17.09 -11.57 -16.68
CA GLU A 235 -18.25 -11.98 -15.90
C GLU A 235 -18.49 -11.03 -14.73
N VAL A 236 -19.71 -10.53 -14.60
CA VAL A 236 -20.10 -9.63 -13.52
C VAL A 236 -20.36 -10.44 -12.26
N SER A 237 -19.56 -10.19 -11.22
CA SER A 237 -19.63 -10.88 -9.93
C SER A 237 -20.77 -10.33 -9.08
N ASN A 238 -20.74 -9.01 -8.81
CA ASN A 238 -21.67 -8.37 -7.88
C ASN A 238 -22.06 -6.98 -8.37
N ARG A 239 -23.31 -6.59 -8.15
CA ARG A 239 -23.73 -5.18 -8.23
C ARG A 239 -23.59 -4.54 -6.86
N VAL A 240 -22.86 -3.44 -6.80
CA VAL A 240 -22.56 -2.75 -5.54
C VAL A 240 -23.20 -1.37 -5.53
N PRO A 241 -23.69 -0.86 -4.38
CA PRO A 241 -24.21 0.49 -4.30
C PRO A 241 -23.09 1.52 -4.39
N ARG A 242 -21.91 1.20 -3.85
CA ARG A 242 -20.76 2.12 -3.72
C ARG A 242 -19.46 1.40 -3.98
N TYR A 243 -18.48 2.13 -4.50
CA TYR A 243 -17.10 1.69 -4.62
C TYR A 243 -16.12 2.85 -4.37
N THR A 244 -14.99 2.58 -3.73
CA THR A 244 -13.91 3.56 -3.56
C THR A 244 -12.67 3.08 -4.30
N VAL A 245 -12.19 3.86 -5.27
CA VAL A 245 -10.95 3.59 -6.00
C VAL A 245 -9.81 4.30 -5.29
N PHE A 246 -8.80 3.53 -4.88
CA PHE A 246 -7.60 4.04 -4.22
C PHE A 246 -6.48 4.37 -5.21
N PRO A 247 -5.54 5.28 -4.86
CA PRO A 247 -4.36 5.57 -5.67
C PRO A 247 -3.53 4.33 -6.01
N LYS A 248 -2.93 4.33 -7.21
CA LYS A 248 -2.02 3.26 -7.66
C LYS A 248 -0.72 3.19 -6.85
N THR A 249 -0.38 4.24 -6.11
CA THR A 249 0.89 4.36 -5.37
C THR A 249 0.69 4.98 -3.99
N HIS A 250 1.48 4.52 -3.01
CA HIS A 250 1.53 5.11 -1.67
C HIS A 250 2.11 6.53 -1.63
N TYR A 251 2.73 7.00 -2.73
CA TYR A 251 3.44 8.29 -2.78
C TYR A 251 2.70 9.35 -3.59
N VAL A 252 1.41 9.15 -3.83
CA VAL A 252 0.59 10.14 -4.54
C VAL A 252 0.58 11.46 -3.77
N THR A 253 0.88 12.55 -4.46
CA THR A 253 0.91 13.89 -3.88
C THR A 253 0.17 14.86 -4.81
N PRO A 254 -0.74 15.71 -4.29
CA PRO A 254 -1.44 16.70 -5.11
C PRO A 254 -0.44 17.61 -5.85
N ARG A 255 -0.73 17.91 -7.12
CA ARG A 255 0.15 18.73 -7.97
C ARG A 255 0.47 20.09 -7.35
N GLU A 256 -0.50 20.73 -6.70
CA GLU A 256 -0.32 22.01 -6.02
C GLU A 256 0.77 21.95 -4.94
N LYS A 257 0.79 20.87 -4.16
CA LYS A 257 1.78 20.64 -3.10
C LYS A 257 3.17 20.35 -3.66
N ILE A 258 3.26 19.65 -4.79
CA ILE A 258 4.54 19.45 -5.49
C ILE A 258 5.09 20.81 -5.95
N LEU A 259 4.25 21.63 -6.58
CA LEU A 259 4.66 22.93 -7.11
C LEU A 259 5.07 23.93 -6.01
N SER A 260 4.41 23.91 -4.85
CA SER A 260 4.76 24.81 -3.74
C SER A 260 6.14 24.52 -3.17
N VAL A 261 6.59 23.27 -3.18
CA VAL A 261 7.88 22.85 -2.60
C VAL A 261 9.06 23.13 -3.53
N LEU A 262 8.82 23.31 -4.84
CA LEU A 262 9.91 23.56 -5.81
C LEU A 262 10.71 24.83 -5.47
N ASP A 263 10.06 25.86 -4.94
CA ASP A 263 10.75 27.10 -4.56
C ASP A 263 11.55 26.93 -3.26
N GLU A 264 11.06 26.13 -2.32
CA GLU A 264 11.80 25.77 -1.10
C GLU A 264 13.09 25.01 -1.44
N ILE A 265 13.03 24.03 -2.35
CA ILE A 265 14.20 23.25 -2.81
C ILE A 265 15.23 24.17 -3.50
N LYS A 266 14.78 25.18 -4.27
CA LYS A 266 15.70 26.14 -4.91
C LYS A 266 16.44 27.00 -3.89
N GLU A 267 15.76 27.46 -2.85
CA GLU A 267 16.41 28.23 -1.79
C GLU A 267 17.39 27.35 -0.99
N GLU A 268 17.02 26.11 -0.64
CA GLU A 268 17.94 25.17 0.02
C GLU A 268 19.18 24.88 -0.86
N LEU A 269 18.98 24.66 -2.16
CA LEU A 269 20.07 24.47 -3.12
C LEU A 269 21.03 25.67 -3.10
N LYS A 270 20.49 26.90 -3.14
CA LYS A 270 21.30 28.12 -3.11
C LYS A 270 22.12 28.24 -1.83
N GLU A 271 21.52 27.96 -0.67
CA GLU A 271 22.22 27.95 0.62
C GLU A 271 23.33 26.90 0.64
N ARG A 272 23.03 25.67 0.20
CA ARG A 272 23.98 24.58 0.19
C ARG A 272 25.16 24.83 -0.76
N LEU A 273 24.90 25.41 -1.93
CA LEU A 273 25.94 25.80 -2.88
C LEU A 273 26.85 26.90 -2.32
N ALA A 274 26.32 27.85 -1.56
CA ALA A 274 27.13 28.87 -0.90
C ALA A 274 28.09 28.25 0.12
N VAL A 275 27.62 27.28 0.91
CA VAL A 275 28.45 26.52 1.87
C VAL A 275 29.54 25.72 1.15
N LEU A 276 29.21 25.01 0.07
CA LEU A 276 30.20 24.22 -0.67
C LEU A 276 31.28 25.12 -1.31
N LYS A 277 30.87 26.24 -1.93
CA LYS A 277 31.79 27.21 -2.55
C LYS A 277 32.68 27.91 -1.52
N SER A 278 32.16 28.25 -0.34
CA SER A 278 32.97 28.87 0.72
C SER A 278 33.98 27.93 1.38
N ASN A 279 33.82 26.62 1.17
CA ASN A 279 34.75 25.58 1.64
C ASN A 279 35.61 25.00 0.48
N ASP A 280 35.71 25.71 -0.65
CA ASP A 280 36.48 25.30 -1.85
C ASP A 280 36.07 23.92 -2.44
N LYS A 281 34.85 23.43 -2.14
CA LYS A 281 34.29 22.18 -2.68
C LYS A 281 33.59 22.41 -4.02
N LEU A 282 34.37 22.86 -5.01
CA LEU A 282 33.85 23.34 -6.29
C LEU A 282 33.23 22.21 -7.15
N VAL A 283 33.82 21.01 -7.11
CA VAL A 283 33.32 19.86 -7.88
C VAL A 283 32.00 19.35 -7.31
N GLU A 284 31.89 19.26 -5.98
CA GLU A 284 30.66 18.87 -5.29
C GLU A 284 29.55 19.89 -5.52
N ALA A 285 29.89 21.19 -5.50
CA ALA A 285 28.94 22.25 -5.82
C ALA A 285 28.41 22.10 -7.25
N GLN A 286 29.29 21.86 -8.22
CA GLN A 286 28.89 21.66 -9.61
C GLN A 286 27.99 20.42 -9.78
N ARG A 287 28.36 19.29 -9.16
CA ARG A 287 27.58 18.04 -9.20
C ARG A 287 26.17 18.24 -8.62
N LEU A 288 26.08 18.85 -7.44
CA LEU A 288 24.80 19.13 -6.79
C LEU A 288 23.92 20.06 -7.65
N GLU A 289 24.49 21.17 -8.14
CA GLU A 289 23.74 22.13 -8.96
C GLU A 289 23.17 21.51 -10.24
N GLN A 290 23.96 20.71 -10.95
CA GLN A 290 23.53 20.06 -12.18
C GLN A 290 22.39 19.06 -11.94
N ARG A 291 22.56 18.14 -10.97
CA ARG A 291 21.54 17.13 -10.66
C ARG A 291 20.25 17.76 -10.17
N THR A 292 20.31 18.66 -9.19
CA THR A 292 19.11 19.25 -8.60
C THR A 292 18.35 20.12 -9.59
N ARG A 293 19.02 20.90 -10.45
CA ARG A 293 18.33 21.69 -11.49
C ARG A 293 17.63 20.81 -12.52
N TYR A 294 18.29 19.73 -12.96
CA TYR A 294 17.68 18.76 -13.87
C TYR A 294 16.44 18.12 -13.25
N ASP A 295 16.52 17.67 -12.00
CA ASP A 295 15.37 17.06 -11.30
C ASP A 295 14.22 18.06 -11.12
N LEU A 296 14.51 19.33 -10.79
CA LEU A 296 13.50 20.40 -10.69
C LEU A 296 12.78 20.67 -12.02
N GLU A 297 13.52 20.65 -13.14
CA GLU A 297 12.93 20.81 -14.48
C GLU A 297 12.05 19.60 -14.83
N MET A 298 12.53 18.39 -14.57
CA MET A 298 11.78 17.15 -14.83
C MET A 298 10.48 17.08 -14.02
N ILE A 299 10.52 17.41 -12.72
CA ILE A 299 9.33 17.45 -11.85
C ILE A 299 8.30 18.47 -12.37
N LYS A 300 8.77 19.62 -12.87
CA LYS A 300 7.88 20.67 -13.37
C LYS A 300 7.17 20.30 -14.67
N GLU A 301 7.91 19.70 -15.60
CA GLU A 301 7.41 19.38 -16.95
C GLU A 301 6.59 18.09 -16.98
N LEU A 302 7.11 17.01 -16.40
CA LEU A 302 6.52 15.67 -16.51
C LEU A 302 5.67 15.29 -15.29
N GLY A 303 5.85 15.97 -14.15
CA GLY A 303 5.39 15.43 -12.86
C GLY A 303 6.30 14.31 -12.37
N TYR A 304 5.83 13.56 -11.37
CA TYR A 304 6.45 12.31 -10.91
C TYR A 304 5.66 11.13 -11.43
#